data_AF-A0A1H1MPF3-F1
#
_entry.id   AF-A0A1H1MPF3-F1
#
_cell.length_a   1.000
_cell.length_b   1.000
_cell.length_c   1.000
_cell.angle_alpha   90.00
_cell.angle_beta   90.00
_cell.angle_gamma   90.00
#
_symmetry.space_group_name_H-M   'P 1'
#
loop_
_entity.id
_entity.type
_entity.pdbx_description
1 polymer ?
#
loop_
_entity_poly.entity_id
_entity_poly.type
_entity_poly.pdbx_seq_one_letter_code
_entity_poly.pdbx_strand_id
1 'polypeptide(L)'
;MDRLPNVAGRDGAAAPGTVKTIRSALVLAAGALALTGCASGPSYAVLDRAAGDEDALPSELPASATEGADAETARFAGEHEDVALWLLRSEEPGGICLLAFRDPADWRKGCAGADLTVDGTLGAFTVVRDGGTPPAGATQVSENVYALS
;
A
#
# COMPACT_ATOMS: atom_id res chain seq x y z
N MET A 1 6.59 -13.70 -83.00
CA MET A 1 7.40 -14.65 -82.22
C MET A 1 6.53 -15.08 -81.05
N ASP A 2 5.72 -16.13 -81.22
CA ASP A 2 6.09 -17.52 -80.87
C ASP A 2 6.39 -17.64 -79.37
N ARG A 3 5.85 -18.56 -78.59
CA ARG A 3 4.94 -19.68 -78.79
C ARG A 3 4.62 -20.15 -77.36
N LEU A 4 3.37 -20.47 -77.09
CA LEU A 4 2.93 -21.41 -76.03
C LEU A 4 3.81 -22.69 -76.08
N PRO A 5 3.95 -23.51 -75.00
CA PRO A 5 2.80 -24.34 -74.64
C PRO A 5 2.70 -24.97 -73.22
N ASN A 6 1.47 -25.45 -72.98
CA ASN A 6 1.14 -26.77 -72.39
C ASN A 6 1.38 -26.96 -70.87
N VAL A 7 0.53 -27.64 -70.09
CA VAL A 7 -0.40 -28.76 -70.34
C VAL A 7 -1.53 -28.75 -69.29
N ALA A 8 -2.73 -29.11 -69.75
CA ALA A 8 -3.84 -29.84 -69.12
C ALA A 8 -4.10 -29.77 -67.60
N GLY A 9 -5.31 -29.28 -67.27
CA GLY A 9 -6.46 -30.17 -67.07
C GLY A 9 -6.66 -30.79 -65.68
N ARG A 10 -7.73 -30.38 -64.99
CA ARG A 10 -8.85 -31.27 -64.64
C ARG A 10 -9.98 -30.53 -63.96
N ASP A 11 -11.17 -30.92 -64.38
CA ASP A 11 -12.50 -30.54 -63.90
C ASP A 11 -12.69 -30.70 -62.39
N GLY A 12 -13.52 -29.85 -61.82
CA GLY A 12 -13.97 -29.99 -60.43
C GLY A 12 -14.83 -28.82 -59.97
N ALA A 13 -16.07 -28.77 -60.46
CA ALA A 13 -17.10 -27.93 -59.86
C ALA A 13 -17.51 -28.50 -58.49
N ALA A 14 -17.41 -27.70 -57.43
CA ALA A 14 -18.26 -27.81 -56.25
C ALA A 14 -18.28 -26.49 -55.46
N ALA A 15 -19.50 -26.10 -55.10
CA ALA A 15 -20.02 -24.90 -54.45
C ALA A 15 -19.21 -24.23 -53.29
N PRO A 16 -19.50 -22.94 -53.02
CA PRO A 16 -18.77 -22.11 -52.07
C PRO A 16 -19.12 -22.43 -50.61
N GLY A 17 -18.18 -23.05 -49.90
CA GLY A 17 -18.15 -23.04 -48.44
C GLY A 17 -17.40 -21.81 -47.96
N THR A 18 -18.11 -20.80 -47.44
CA THR A 18 -17.52 -19.67 -46.71
C THR A 18 -16.83 -20.18 -45.45
N VAL A 19 -15.57 -20.60 -45.58
CA VAL A 19 -14.71 -20.89 -44.42
C VAL A 19 -14.01 -19.59 -44.07
N LYS A 20 -14.50 -18.95 -43.01
CA LYS A 20 -13.92 -17.75 -42.40
C LYS A 20 -12.53 -18.11 -41.87
N THR A 21 -11.51 -17.95 -42.69
CA THR A 21 -10.10 -18.17 -42.32
C THR A 21 -9.67 -17.07 -41.35
N ILE A 22 -9.96 -17.23 -40.06
CA ILE A 22 -9.28 -16.47 -39.01
C ILE A 22 -8.03 -17.27 -38.66
N ARG A 23 -6.95 -16.93 -39.37
CA ARG A 23 -5.59 -17.28 -38.99
C ARG A 23 -5.27 -16.64 -37.64
N SER A 24 -4.34 -17.30 -36.96
CA SER A 24 -3.58 -16.81 -35.82
C SER A 24 -4.20 -17.14 -34.47
N ALA A 25 -3.89 -18.36 -34.05
CA ALA A 25 -3.68 -18.70 -32.66
C ALA A 25 -2.77 -17.64 -32.01
N LEU A 26 -3.36 -16.74 -31.23
CA LEU A 26 -2.62 -15.94 -30.26
C LEU A 26 -2.62 -16.73 -28.96
N VAL A 27 -1.57 -17.53 -28.78
CA VAL A 27 -1.22 -18.12 -27.49
C VAL A 27 -0.86 -16.95 -26.56
N LEU A 28 -1.84 -16.42 -25.82
CA LEU A 28 -1.62 -15.51 -24.70
C LEU A 28 -1.15 -16.35 -23.51
N ALA A 29 0.14 -16.69 -23.56
CA ALA A 29 0.84 -17.29 -22.45
C ALA A 29 1.13 -16.22 -21.37
N ALA A 30 0.79 -16.58 -20.14
CA ALA A 30 1.49 -16.27 -18.89
C ALA A 30 1.66 -14.80 -18.49
N GLY A 31 0.95 -14.41 -17.44
CA GLY A 31 1.20 -13.20 -16.67
C GLY A 31 0.65 -13.24 -15.25
N ALA A 32 0.61 -14.41 -14.60
CA ALA A 32 0.36 -14.48 -13.16
C ALA A 32 1.69 -14.41 -12.42
N LEU A 33 2.28 -13.21 -12.34
CA LEU A 33 3.36 -12.95 -11.40
C LEU A 33 2.73 -12.85 -10.01
N ALA A 34 2.74 -13.97 -9.28
CA ALA A 34 2.47 -13.96 -7.86
C ALA A 34 3.58 -13.15 -7.18
N LEU A 35 3.29 -11.91 -6.76
CA LEU A 35 4.15 -11.17 -5.86
C LEU A 35 4.06 -11.80 -4.45
N THR A 36 4.68 -12.96 -4.24
CA THR A 36 5.01 -13.41 -2.88
C THR A 36 6.29 -12.69 -2.46
N GLY A 37 6.17 -11.38 -2.28
CA GLY A 37 7.19 -10.59 -1.60
C GLY A 37 7.06 -10.84 -0.11
N CYS A 38 7.84 -11.77 0.43
CA CYS A 38 8.06 -11.84 1.87
C CYS A 38 8.82 -10.58 2.28
N ALA A 39 8.10 -9.52 2.68
CA ALA A 39 8.71 -8.41 3.39
C ALA A 39 9.13 -8.93 4.77
N SER A 40 10.42 -9.17 4.99
CA SER A 40 10.97 -9.74 6.22
C SER A 40 11.03 -8.76 7.41
N GLY A 41 10.23 -7.69 7.40
CA GLY A 41 10.17 -6.67 8.44
C GLY A 41 8.88 -6.73 9.28
N PRO A 42 8.79 -5.97 10.38
CA PRO A 42 7.50 -5.79 11.05
C PRO A 42 6.51 -5.11 10.09
N SER A 43 5.33 -5.72 9.95
CA SER A 43 4.21 -5.18 9.20
C SER A 43 3.28 -4.40 10.14
N TYR A 44 2.60 -3.42 9.56
CA TYR A 44 1.64 -2.58 10.25
C TYR A 44 0.48 -2.36 9.28
N ALA A 45 -0.65 -3.00 9.53
CA ALA A 45 -1.87 -2.92 8.73
C ALA A 45 -2.24 -1.47 8.34
N VAL A 46 -2.09 -0.52 9.26
CA VAL A 46 -2.34 0.92 9.02
C VAL A 46 -1.39 1.49 7.97
N LEU A 47 -0.11 1.11 7.95
CA LEU A 47 0.88 1.57 6.97
C LEU A 47 0.80 0.82 5.63
N ASP A 48 0.24 -0.39 5.63
CA ASP A 48 0.22 -1.27 4.47
C ASP A 48 -1.03 -1.07 3.60
N ARG A 49 -2.02 -0.29 4.06
CA ARG A 49 -3.16 0.15 3.23
C ARG A 49 -2.79 1.28 2.26
N ALA A 50 -3.57 1.38 1.18
CA ALA A 50 -3.50 2.51 0.26
C ALA A 50 -3.81 3.83 0.98
N ALA A 51 -3.16 4.91 0.54
CA ALA A 51 -3.43 6.25 1.07
C ALA A 51 -4.85 6.71 0.68
N GLY A 52 -5.54 7.34 1.63
CA GLY A 52 -6.81 8.05 1.47
C GLY A 52 -6.67 9.54 1.77
N ASP A 53 -7.74 10.31 1.56
CA ASP A 53 -7.73 11.76 1.81
C ASP A 53 -7.54 12.10 3.30
N GLU A 54 -8.02 11.23 4.20
CA GLU A 54 -7.85 11.36 5.65
C GLU A 54 -6.41 11.20 6.14
N ASP A 55 -5.51 10.67 5.30
CA ASP A 55 -4.11 10.43 5.63
C ASP A 55 -3.24 11.68 5.54
N ALA A 56 -3.78 12.77 5.00
CA ALA A 56 -3.11 14.05 4.96
C ALA A 56 -2.78 14.53 6.39
N LEU A 57 -1.53 14.96 6.59
CA LEU A 57 -1.12 15.60 7.83
C LEU A 57 -1.76 16.99 7.95
N PRO A 58 -2.08 17.45 9.18
CA PRO A 58 -2.55 18.81 9.41
C PRO A 58 -1.59 19.86 8.83
N SER A 59 -2.14 20.82 8.06
CA SER A 59 -1.37 21.87 7.39
C SER A 59 -0.70 22.85 8.36
N GLU A 60 -1.18 22.88 9.59
CA GLU A 60 -0.76 23.77 10.67
C GLU A 60 0.43 23.21 11.46
N LEU A 61 0.87 21.99 11.16
CA LEU A 61 2.06 21.41 11.76
C LEU A 61 3.32 22.19 11.31
N PRO A 62 4.27 22.44 12.24
CA PRO A 62 5.56 22.98 11.86
C PRO A 62 6.36 21.96 11.04
N ALA A 63 7.31 22.42 10.22
CA ALA A 63 8.17 21.53 9.43
C ALA A 63 8.95 20.51 10.28
N SER A 64 9.26 20.85 11.54
CA SER A 64 9.91 19.95 12.49
C SER A 64 9.05 18.74 12.87
N ALA A 65 7.72 18.79 12.67
CA ALA A 65 6.84 17.66 12.93
C ALA A 65 7.15 16.47 12.02
N THR A 66 7.66 16.70 10.81
CA THR A 66 7.98 15.64 9.86
C THR A 66 9.47 15.29 9.79
N GLU A 67 10.37 16.04 10.43
CA GLU A 67 11.83 15.74 10.42
C GLU A 67 12.14 14.31 10.91
N GLY A 68 12.84 13.50 10.12
CA GLY A 68 13.12 12.09 10.46
C GLY A 68 11.98 11.11 10.12
N ALA A 69 10.90 11.57 9.49
CA ALA A 69 9.79 10.74 9.03
C ALA A 69 9.47 11.01 7.55
N ASP A 70 9.08 9.97 6.82
CA ASP A 70 8.59 10.12 5.46
C ASP A 70 7.11 10.53 5.50
N ALA A 71 6.85 11.82 5.28
CA ALA A 71 5.51 12.40 5.32
C ALA A 71 4.55 11.80 4.28
N GLU A 72 5.04 11.30 3.14
CA GLU A 72 4.19 10.69 2.10
C GLU A 72 3.64 9.32 2.53
N THR A 73 4.25 8.72 3.55
CA THR A 73 3.81 7.44 4.13
C THR A 73 2.82 7.62 5.27
N ALA A 74 2.42 8.86 5.58
CA ALA A 74 1.46 9.12 6.64
C ALA A 74 0.17 8.33 6.41
N ARG A 75 -0.32 7.72 7.49
CA ARG A 75 -1.60 7.02 7.53
C ARG A 75 -2.30 7.38 8.82
N PHE A 76 -3.50 7.93 8.69
CA PHE A 76 -4.36 8.20 9.83
C PHE A 76 -4.69 6.89 10.53
N ALA A 77 -4.39 6.86 11.82
CA ALA A 77 -4.51 5.71 12.70
C ALA A 77 -5.70 5.84 13.66
N GLY A 78 -6.49 6.91 13.55
CA GLY A 78 -7.67 7.16 14.37
C GLY A 78 -7.51 8.34 15.32
N GLU A 79 -8.52 8.53 16.16
CA GLU A 79 -8.60 9.61 17.13
C GLU A 79 -8.98 9.04 18.51
N HIS A 80 -8.40 9.61 19.57
CA HIS A 80 -8.72 9.27 20.95
C HIS A 80 -8.69 10.53 21.81
N GLU A 81 -9.79 10.85 22.51
CA GLU A 81 -9.90 12.02 23.39
C GLU A 81 -9.42 13.34 22.75
N ASP A 82 -9.95 13.62 21.55
CA ASP A 82 -9.63 14.77 20.71
C ASP A 82 -8.13 14.83 20.28
N VAL A 83 -7.43 13.69 20.31
CA VAL A 83 -6.06 13.55 19.81
C VAL A 83 -6.08 12.68 18.58
N ALA A 84 -5.79 13.29 17.43
CA ALA A 84 -5.66 12.62 16.15
C ALA A 84 -4.27 11.99 16.02
N LEU A 85 -4.22 10.77 15.50
CA LEU A 85 -3.01 9.94 15.47
C LEU A 85 -2.67 9.54 14.04
N TRP A 86 -1.41 9.67 13.65
CA TRP A 86 -0.88 9.20 12.38
C TRP A 86 0.33 8.30 12.59
N LEU A 87 0.39 7.21 11.83
CA LEU A 87 1.60 6.42 11.66
C LEU A 87 2.33 6.85 10.40
N LEU A 88 3.65 6.89 10.48
CA LEU A 88 4.55 7.17 9.35
C LEU A 88 5.70 6.16 9.37
N ARG A 89 6.35 5.98 8.22
CA ARG A 89 7.68 5.35 8.16
C ARG A 89 8.73 6.36 8.60
N SER A 90 9.74 5.89 9.32
CA SER A 90 10.94 6.67 9.58
C SER A 90 11.75 6.83 8.29
N GLU A 91 12.51 7.92 8.18
CA GLU A 91 13.56 8.02 7.15
C GLU A 91 14.69 7.01 7.41
N GLU A 92 14.85 6.57 8.67
CA GLU A 92 15.75 5.48 9.00
C GLU A 92 15.16 4.11 8.60
N PRO A 93 15.95 3.22 7.97
CA PRO A 93 15.45 1.93 7.50
C PRO A 93 14.79 1.09 8.61
N GLY A 94 13.55 0.69 8.37
CA GLY A 94 12.79 -0.20 9.26
C GLY A 94 12.12 0.50 10.45
N GLY A 95 12.33 1.80 10.63
CA GLY A 95 11.67 2.56 11.70
C GLY A 95 10.24 2.96 11.36
N ILE A 96 9.48 3.23 12.42
CA ILE A 96 8.16 3.85 12.37
C ILE A 96 8.15 5.12 13.22
N CYS A 97 7.21 6.00 12.93
CA CYS A 97 6.90 7.15 13.73
C CYS A 97 5.41 7.18 14.07
N LEU A 98 5.09 7.65 15.27
CA LEU A 98 3.74 7.95 15.72
C LEU A 98 3.67 9.45 15.98
N LEU A 99 2.75 10.11 15.30
CA LEU A 99 2.41 11.51 15.50
C LEU A 99 1.06 11.58 16.22
N ALA A 100 1.03 12.27 17.35
CA ALA A 100 -0.17 12.66 18.07
C ALA A 100 -0.35 14.17 17.92
N PHE A 101 -1.54 14.61 17.53
CA PHE A 101 -1.85 16.02 17.30
C PHE A 101 -3.24 16.34 17.81
N ARG A 102 -3.32 17.38 18.64
CA ARG A 102 -4.57 18.04 19.02
C ARG A 102 -4.67 19.41 18.36
N ASP A 103 -3.58 20.18 18.41
CA ASP A 103 -3.47 21.50 17.80
C ASP A 103 -1.99 21.88 17.56
N PRO A 104 -1.68 23.00 16.89
CA PRO A 104 -0.31 23.40 16.56
C PRO A 104 0.60 23.69 17.77
N ALA A 105 0.03 23.94 18.95
CA ALA A 105 0.75 24.12 20.21
C ALA A 105 0.85 22.82 21.03
N ASP A 106 -0.06 21.85 20.82
CA ASP A 106 -0.10 20.55 21.50
C ASP A 106 -0.05 19.39 20.50
N TRP A 107 1.17 19.03 20.13
CA TRP A 107 1.50 17.89 19.26
C TRP A 107 2.77 17.20 19.73
N ARG A 108 2.92 15.92 19.38
CA ARG A 108 4.10 15.12 19.71
C ARG A 108 4.36 14.06 18.67
N LYS A 109 5.62 13.85 18.33
CA LYS A 109 6.06 12.72 17.53
C LYS A 109 7.14 11.94 18.26
N GLY A 110 7.08 10.62 18.18
CA GLY A 110 8.20 9.73 18.49
C GLY A 110 8.47 8.79 17.31
N CYS A 111 9.73 8.41 17.12
CA CYS A 111 10.15 7.43 16.12
C CYS A 111 11.03 6.36 16.77
N ALA A 112 10.87 5.10 16.35
CA ALA A 112 11.68 3.98 16.83
C ALA A 112 11.75 2.85 15.79
N GLY A 113 12.76 1.97 15.90
CA GLY A 113 12.92 0.79 15.04
C GLY A 113 11.93 -0.34 15.30
N ALA A 114 11.40 -0.43 16.53
CA ALA A 114 10.35 -1.36 16.97
C ALA A 114 9.80 -0.85 18.31
N ASP A 115 8.62 -1.34 18.71
CA ASP A 115 8.02 -1.12 20.04
C ASP A 115 8.04 0.36 20.46
N LEU A 116 7.26 1.17 19.74
CA LEU A 116 7.17 2.62 19.93
C LEU A 116 6.06 2.99 20.91
N THR A 117 6.40 3.76 21.94
CA THR A 117 5.42 4.44 22.79
C THR A 117 5.70 5.94 22.77
N VAL A 118 4.64 6.74 22.61
CA VAL A 118 4.66 8.20 22.75
C VAL A 118 3.79 8.57 23.95
N ASP A 119 4.41 9.18 24.95
CA ASP A 119 3.78 9.62 26.19
C ASP A 119 3.91 11.14 26.38
N GLY A 120 2.94 11.75 27.06
CA GLY A 120 2.95 13.18 27.37
C GLY A 120 1.59 13.74 27.79
N THR A 121 1.41 15.04 27.59
CA THR A 121 0.18 15.79 27.90
C THR A 121 -1.02 15.39 27.04
N LEU A 122 -0.75 14.80 25.87
CA LEU A 122 -1.75 14.27 24.96
C LEU A 122 -2.23 12.86 25.35
N GLY A 123 -1.70 12.29 26.43
CA GLY A 123 -1.89 10.89 26.82
C GLY A 123 -0.69 10.02 26.45
N ALA A 124 -0.87 8.71 26.55
CA ALA A 124 0.14 7.73 26.22
C ALA A 124 -0.39 6.77 25.17
N PHE A 125 0.32 6.63 24.06
CA PHE A 125 -0.06 5.82 22.92
C PHE A 125 1.07 4.90 22.54
N THR A 126 0.75 3.65 22.25
CA THR A 126 1.75 2.67 21.81
C THR A 126 1.39 2.08 20.47
N VAL A 127 2.42 1.82 19.66
CA VAL A 127 2.29 1.14 18.38
C VAL A 127 2.63 -0.32 18.56
N VAL A 128 1.75 -1.19 18.08
CA VAL A 128 1.90 -2.64 18.09
C VAL A 128 1.86 -3.14 16.65
N ARG A 129 2.92 -3.83 16.24
CA ARG A 129 3.01 -4.48 14.92
C ARG A 129 1.92 -5.53 14.74
N ASP A 130 1.67 -5.92 13.50
CA ASP A 130 0.71 -7.00 13.22
C ASP A 130 1.14 -8.31 13.90
N GLY A 131 0.15 -9.02 14.46
CA GLY A 131 0.36 -10.23 15.26
C GLY A 131 1.02 -9.98 16.63
N GLY A 132 1.36 -8.73 16.96
CA GLY A 132 1.79 -8.34 18.29
C GLY A 132 0.68 -8.47 19.33
N THR A 133 1.07 -8.59 20.60
CA THR A 133 0.10 -8.63 21.71
C THR A 133 -0.16 -7.21 22.21
N PRO A 134 -1.41 -6.73 22.18
CA PRO A 134 -1.76 -5.43 22.76
C PRO A 134 -1.43 -5.37 24.27
N PRO A 135 -1.04 -4.20 24.81
CA PRO A 135 -0.85 -4.04 26.24
C PRO A 135 -2.15 -4.29 27.01
N ALA A 136 -2.03 -4.91 28.20
CA ALA A 136 -3.18 -5.17 29.06
C ALA A 136 -3.83 -3.85 29.51
N GLY A 137 -5.16 -3.77 29.41
CA GLY A 137 -5.92 -2.58 29.83
C GLY A 137 -5.85 -1.39 28.86
N ALA A 138 -5.14 -1.52 27.73
CA ALA A 138 -5.10 -0.48 26.71
C ALA A 138 -6.40 -0.45 25.89
N THR A 139 -6.80 0.74 25.47
CA THR A 139 -7.93 0.96 24.56
C THR A 139 -7.42 0.93 23.12
N GLN A 140 -8.01 0.09 22.28
CA GLN A 140 -7.66 0.04 20.87
C GLN A 140 -8.17 1.28 20.14
N VAL A 141 -7.27 2.00 19.46
CA VAL A 141 -7.59 3.13 18.58
C VAL A 141 -7.71 2.65 17.13
N SER A 142 -6.76 1.80 16.70
CA SER A 142 -6.76 1.10 15.41
C SER A 142 -6.06 -0.25 15.51
N GLU A 143 -5.87 -0.93 14.38
CA GLU A 143 -5.18 -2.21 14.29
C GLU A 143 -3.79 -2.17 14.95
N ASN A 144 -3.06 -1.07 14.79
CA ASN A 144 -1.69 -0.93 15.26
C ASN A 144 -1.51 0.09 16.39
N VAL A 145 -2.51 0.88 16.77
CA VAL A 145 -2.35 1.94 17.79
C VAL A 145 -3.30 1.73 18.96
N TYR A 146 -2.75 1.84 20.16
CA TYR A 146 -3.48 1.65 21.42
C TYR A 146 -3.19 2.81 22.38
N ALA A 147 -4.24 3.32 23.02
CA ALA A 147 -4.14 4.28 24.11
C ALA A 147 -3.93 3.53 25.44
N LEU A 148 -2.93 3.94 26.22
CA LEU A 148 -2.63 3.41 27.54
C LEU A 148 -3.44 4.18 28.59
N SER A 149 -4.00 3.45 29.55
CA SER A 149 -4.83 3.97 30.66
C SER A 149 -4.04 4.22 31.94
#